data_AF-A0A946HE12-F1
#
_entry.id   AF-A0A946HE12-F1
#
_cell.length_a   1.000
_cell.length_b   1.000
_cell.length_c   1.000
_cell.angle_alpha   90.00
_cell.angle_beta   90.00
_cell.angle_gamma   90.00
#
_symmetry.space_group_name_H-M   'P 1'
#
loop_
_entity.id
_entity.type
_entity.pdbx_description
1 polymer ?
#
loop_
_entity_poly.entity_id
_entity_poly.type
_entity_poly.pdbx_seq_one_letter_code
_entity_poly.pdbx_strand_id
1 'polypeptide(L)' 'MFADWHGADGADGINTMEKNGGLTMVQSKATSVVFGMPKSALDLNSNHQIMDIDLVSDFISNISKRSLYEHKNSSC' A
#
# COMPACT_ATOMS: atom_id res chain seq x y z
N MET A 1 24.60 8.19 -12.89
CA MET A 1 23.64 7.11 -13.24
C MET A 1 23.32 6.36 -11.94
N PHE A 2 22.44 6.90 -11.10
CA PHE A 2 21.95 6.31 -9.84
C PHE A 2 20.58 6.92 -9.48
N ALA A 3 19.67 7.03 -10.45
CA ALA A 3 18.38 7.71 -10.28
C ALA A 3 17.22 6.74 -9.99
N ASP A 4 17.46 5.43 -9.96
CA ASP A 4 16.42 4.40 -9.81
C ASP A 4 15.90 4.25 -8.36
N TRP A 5 16.51 4.96 -7.41
CA TRP A 5 16.08 4.99 -6.00
C TRP A 5 15.14 6.16 -5.67
N HIS A 6 14.97 7.12 -6.58
CA HIS A 6 13.88 8.09 -6.48
C HIS A 6 12.59 7.28 -6.54
N GLY A 7 11.95 7.09 -5.40
CA GLY A 7 10.92 6.09 -5.15
C GLY A 7 9.58 6.35 -5.83
N ALA A 8 9.61 6.66 -7.13
CA ALA A 8 8.46 6.88 -7.98
C ALA A 8 7.91 5.57 -8.58
N ASP A 9 8.72 4.51 -8.68
CA ASP A 9 8.34 3.26 -9.34
C ASP A 9 7.05 2.66 -8.76
N GLY A 10 6.91 2.68 -7.42
CA GLY A 10 5.68 2.24 -6.75
C GLY A 10 4.59 3.30 -6.62
N ALA A 11 4.91 4.58 -6.81
CA ALA A 11 4.05 5.71 -6.41
C ALA A 11 2.92 5.97 -7.43
N ASP A 12 3.20 5.82 -8.73
CA ASP A 12 2.16 5.91 -9.77
C ASP A 12 1.24 4.69 -9.76
N GLY A 13 1.81 3.50 -9.51
CA GLY A 13 1.06 2.25 -9.40
C GLY A 13 0.07 2.28 -8.24
N ILE A 14 0.50 2.70 -7.05
CA ILE A 14 -0.38 2.78 -5.89
C ILE A 14 -1.47 3.84 -6.07
N ASN A 15 -1.16 4.99 -6.66
CA ASN A 15 -2.15 6.00 -6.98
C ASN A 15 -3.20 5.49 -7.99
N THR A 16 -2.76 4.70 -8.99
CA THR A 16 -3.66 4.07 -9.96
C THR A 16 -4.56 3.02 -9.29
N MET A 17 -4.02 2.21 -8.37
CA MET A 17 -4.83 1.25 -7.61
C MET A 17 -5.92 1.96 -6.80
N GLU A 18 -5.58 3.04 -6.10
CA GLU A 18 -6.54 3.80 -5.30
C GLU A 18 -7.64 4.42 -6.16
N LYS A 19 -7.28 5.02 -7.31
CA LYS A 19 -8.27 5.60 -8.25
C LYS A 19 -9.26 4.57 -8.78
N ASN A 20 -8.88 3.30 -8.83
CA ASN A 20 -9.76 2.20 -9.22
C ASN A 20 -10.53 1.57 -8.03
N GLY A 21 -10.48 2.19 -6.85
CA GLY A 21 -11.12 1.67 -5.62
C GLY A 21 -10.34 0.55 -4.93
N GLY A 22 -9.09 0.32 -5.31
CA GLY A 22 -8.20 -0.64 -4.68
C GLY A 22 -7.77 -0.15 -3.29
N LEU A 23 -7.53 -1.11 -2.39
CA LEU A 23 -7.03 -0.82 -1.05
C LEU A 23 -5.54 -0.51 -1.11
N THR A 24 -5.13 0.67 -0.64
CA THR A 24 -3.75 1.16 -0.70
C THR A 24 -3.21 1.51 0.69
N MET A 25 -1.93 1.22 0.91
CA MET A 25 -1.22 1.53 2.15
C MET A 25 0.22 1.93 1.89
N VAL A 26 0.80 2.72 2.79
CA VAL A 26 2.18 3.20 2.75
C VAL A 26 2.85 2.96 4.10
N GLN A 27 4.12 2.54 4.10
CA GLN A 27 4.88 2.32 5.33
C GLN A 27 5.13 3.66 6.06
N SER A 28 4.98 3.66 7.38
CA SER A 28 5.28 4.80 8.24
C SER A 28 6.75 5.20 8.18
N LYS A 29 7.02 6.49 8.40
CA LYS A 29 8.39 6.99 8.52
C LYS A 29 9.11 6.43 9.75
N ALA A 30 8.37 6.13 10.82
CA ALA A 30 8.93 5.66 12.08
C ALA A 30 9.61 4.30 11.96
N THR A 31 9.09 3.43 11.08
CA THR A 31 9.61 2.08 10.87
C THR A 31 10.41 1.92 9.58
N SER A 32 10.58 3.00 8.81
CA SER A 32 11.26 2.95 7.51
C SER A 32 12.73 3.32 7.65
N VAL A 33 13.61 2.45 7.15
CA VAL A 33 15.06 2.72 7.03
C VAL A 33 15.32 3.82 6.01
N VAL A 34 14.48 3.88 4.97
CA VAL A 34 14.59 4.79 3.84
C VAL A 34 13.20 5.31 3.49
N PHE A 35 12.93 6.57 3.81
CA PHE A 35 11.64 7.21 3.56
C PHE A 35 11.61 7.93 2.19
N GLY A 36 12.02 7.23 1.13
CA GLY A 36 12.01 7.73 -0.25
C GLY A 36 10.68 7.45 -0.93
N MET A 37 10.44 6.20 -1.29
CA MET A 37 9.21 5.76 -1.98
C MET A 37 7.91 6.02 -1.19
N PRO A 38 7.86 5.78 0.13
CA PRO A 38 6.68 6.15 0.92
C PRO A 38 6.33 7.64 0.82
N LYS A 39 7.36 8.50 0.77
CA LYS A 39 7.18 9.95 0.64
C LYS A 39 6.64 10.32 -0.74
N SER A 40 7.22 9.77 -1.80
CA SER A 40 6.75 10.02 -3.17
C SER A 40 5.29 9.59 -3.39
N ALA A 41 4.86 8.48 -2.78
CA ALA A 41 3.45 8.07 -2.81
C ALA A 41 2.53 9.07 -2.10
N LEU A 42 2.90 9.51 -0.89
CA LEU A 42 2.13 10.49 -0.12
C LEU A 42 2.07 11.88 -0.78
N ASP A 43 3.15 12.29 -1.45
CA ASP A 43 3.19 13.55 -2.20
C ASP A 43 2.25 13.52 -3.43
N LEU A 44 2.00 12.34 -4.01
CA LEU A 44 1.06 12.14 -5.12
C LEU A 44 -0.40 12.01 -4.64
N ASN A 45 -0.63 11.35 -3.52
CA ASN A 45 -1.94 11.20 -2.90
C ASN A 45 -1.81 10.92 -1.39
N SER A 46 -2.45 11.74 -0.56
CA SER A 46 -2.37 11.65 0.90
C SER A 46 -3.43 10.74 1.53
N ASN A 47 -4.32 10.15 0.73
CA ASN A 47 -5.40 9.29 1.22
C ASN A 47 -4.95 7.84 1.51
N HIS A 48 -3.71 7.50 1.21
CA HIS A 48 -3.13 6.19 1.53
C HIS A 48 -3.15 5.93 3.03
N GLN A 49 -3.44 4.69 3.43
CA GLN A 49 -3.34 4.29 4.84
C GLN A 49 -1.87 4.21 5.25
N ILE A 50 -1.45 5.03 6.21
CA ILE A 50 -0.08 5.00 6.74
C ILE A 50 -0.02 3.99 7.89
N MET A 51 0.88 3.00 7.82
CA MET A 51 1.02 2.00 8.89
C MET A 51 2.47 1.58 9.14
N ASP A 52 2.74 1.14 10.36
CA ASP A 52 4.03 0.59 10.76
C ASP A 52 4.28 -0.78 10.12
N ILE A 53 5.55 -1.11 9.89
CA ILE A 53 5.94 -2.36 9.22
C ILE A 53 5.40 -3.61 9.92
N ASP A 54 5.28 -3.58 11.24
CA ASP A 54 4.80 -4.70 12.04
C ASP A 54 3.32 -5.01 11.76
N LEU A 55 2.54 -3.98 11.37
CA LEU A 55 1.11 -4.09 11.09
C LEU A 55 0.82 -4.54 9.64
N VAL A 56 1.80 -4.44 8.74
CA VAL A 56 1.65 -4.80 7.33
C VAL A 56 1.27 -6.26 7.15
N SER A 57 1.86 -7.15 7.95
CA SER A 57 1.60 -8.59 7.88
C SER A 57 0.15 -8.95 8.25
N ASP A 58 -0.36 -8.34 9.32
CA ASP A 58 -1.73 -8.49 9.77
C ASP A 58 -2.73 -7.90 8.77
N PHE A 59 -2.42 -6.73 8.21
CA PHE A 59 -3.24 -6.09 7.19
C PHE A 59 -3.45 -6.98 5.96
N ILE A 60 -2.36 -7.51 5.38
CA ILE A 60 -2.42 -8.40 4.22
C ILE A 60 -3.19 -9.68 4.56
N SER A 61 -2.93 -10.27 5.73
CA SER A 61 -3.60 -11.48 6.19
C SER A 61 -5.11 -11.28 6.34
N ASN A 62 -5.54 -10.13 6.85
CA ASN A 62 -6.95 -9.79 7.03
C ASN A 62 -7.67 -9.57 5.68
N ILE A 63 -7.01 -8.92 4.73
CA ILE A 63 -7.56 -8.70 3.38
C ILE A 63 -7.72 -10.04 2.66
N SER A 64 -6.71 -10.90 2.71
CA SER A 64 -6.76 -12.22 2.08
C SER A 64 -7.92 -13.06 2.63
N LYS A 65 -8.11 -13.09 3.96
CA LYS A 65 -9.23 -13.78 4.59
C LYS A 65 -10.58 -13.22 4.14
N ARG A 66 -10.72 -11.89 4.09
CA ARG A 66 -11.98 -11.24 3.68
C ARG A 66 -12.36 -11.61 2.25
N SER A 67 -11.40 -11.57 1.33
CA SER A 67 -11.62 -12.00 -0.06
C SER A 67 -12.06 -13.47 -0.15
N LEU A 68 -11.47 -14.36 0.65
CA LEU A 68 -11.87 -15.78 0.71
C LEU A 68 -13.27 -16.01 1.30
N TYR A 69 -13.68 -15.21 2.28
CA TYR A 69 -15.03 -15.28 2.86
C TYR A 69 -16.10 -14.76 1.89
N GLU A 70 -15.85 -13.64 1.22
CA GLU A 70 -16.77 -13.07 0.22
C GLU A 70 -16.95 -14.03 -0.96
N HIS A 71 -15.89 -14.71 -1.42
CA HIS A 71 -15.98 -15.69 -2.50
C HIS A 71 -16.72 -16.98 -2.10
N LYS A 72 -16.56 -17.46 -0.86
CA LYS A 72 -17.29 -18.65 -0.35
C LYS A 72 -18.79 -18.37 -0.16
N ASN A 73 -19.16 -17.15 0.21
CA ASN A 73 -20.55 -16.75 0.46
C ASN A 73 -21.28 -16.24 -0.79
N SER A 74 -20.59 -16.05 -1.92
CA SER A 74 -21.18 -15.72 -3.22
C SER A 74 -21.62 -16.96 -4.02
N SER A 75 -21.46 -18.16 -3.49
CA SER A 75 -21.97 -19.40 -4.08
C SER A 75 -23.35 -19.73 -3.50
N CYS A 76 -24.35 -18.91 -3.86
CA CYS A 76 -25.77 -19.26 -3.76
C CYS A 76 -26.51 -18.67 -4.96
#